data_AF-A0A7S2AUV5-F1
#
_entry.id   AF-A0A7S2AUV5-F1
#
_cell.length_a   1.000
_cell.length_b   1.000
_cell.length_c   1.000
_cell.angle_alpha   90.00
_cell.angle_beta   90.00
_cell.angle_gamma   90.00
#
_symmetry.space_group_name_H-M   'P 1'
#
loop_
_entity.id
_entity.type
_entity.pdbx_description
1 polymer ?
#
loop_
_entity_poly.entity_id
_entity_poly.type
_entity_poly.pdbx_seq_one_letter_code
_entity_poly.pdbx_strand_id
1 'polypeptide(L)'
;PKQQEPAAAASPPPTPTPPPPAPAQNTKNTMPRLRRPTAHLRNPDNTPLSEDNRDRLMGLLTERATKTLLMYCTETNQALFHWLHAYLREHPIPRDGSWEEVNGDSFLRGLLNGAQAVVRENPSVEDLYNNTDEQVIDPRQVAQRIIEIRAQIAEEFRKDLDDVKEENQWLLMEVLMASLHSMDFMECTDDDCGVNN
;
A
#
# COMPACT_ATOMS: atom_id res chain seq x y z
N PRO A 1 20.40 -19.66 89.40
CA PRO A 1 19.63 -18.89 88.39
C PRO A 1 20.23 -19.10 86.99
N LYS A 2 19.73 -20.14 86.30
CA LYS A 2 20.19 -20.52 84.96
C LYS A 2 19.57 -19.56 83.92
N GLN A 3 20.42 -18.96 83.11
CA GLN A 3 20.05 -18.12 81.97
C GLN A 3 19.38 -18.99 80.91
N GLN A 4 18.24 -18.54 80.41
CA GLN A 4 17.44 -19.24 79.41
C GLN A 4 17.30 -18.31 78.21
N GLU A 5 17.94 -18.69 77.10
CA GLU A 5 17.75 -18.13 75.76
C GLU A 5 16.27 -18.22 75.34
N PRO A 6 15.70 -17.15 74.75
CA PRO A 6 14.52 -17.30 73.91
C PRO A 6 14.91 -17.40 72.43
N ALA A 7 14.48 -18.53 71.87
CA ALA A 7 14.50 -18.97 70.49
C ALA A 7 14.14 -17.91 69.43
N ALA A 8 14.87 -17.98 68.32
CA ALA A 8 14.56 -17.37 67.05
C ALA A 8 13.18 -17.82 66.53
N ALA A 9 12.25 -16.87 66.42
CA ALA A 9 10.96 -17.08 65.76
C ALA A 9 11.12 -16.90 64.24
N ALA A 10 10.77 -17.95 63.52
CA ALA A 10 10.91 -18.10 62.08
C ALA A 10 10.06 -17.11 61.27
N SER A 11 10.63 -16.64 60.17
CA SER A 11 9.96 -15.86 59.13
C SER A 11 8.74 -16.60 58.56
N PRO A 12 7.64 -15.90 58.24
CA PRO A 12 6.48 -16.51 57.60
C PRO A 12 6.79 -17.00 56.17
N PRO A 13 6.13 -18.06 55.68
CA PRO A 13 6.37 -18.61 54.34
C PRO A 13 5.95 -17.61 53.24
N PRO A 14 6.63 -17.59 52.08
CA PRO A 14 6.28 -16.70 50.98
C PRO A 14 4.92 -17.09 50.39
N THR A 15 4.05 -16.09 50.25
CA THR A 15 2.75 -16.17 49.58
C THR A 15 2.93 -16.64 48.13
N PRO A 16 2.12 -17.59 47.62
CA PRO A 16 2.19 -17.99 46.21
C PRO A 16 1.77 -16.82 45.31
N THR A 17 2.68 -16.41 44.44
CA THR A 17 2.43 -15.46 43.34
C THR A 17 1.36 -16.02 42.41
N PRO A 18 0.36 -15.23 41.99
CA PRO A 18 -0.61 -15.67 40.99
C PRO A 18 0.11 -15.86 39.64
N PRO A 19 -0.31 -16.84 38.82
CA PRO A 19 0.26 -17.06 37.50
C PRO A 19 0.02 -15.82 36.61
N PRO A 20 0.93 -15.55 35.65
CA PRO A 20 0.76 -14.44 34.73
C PRO A 20 -0.55 -14.61 33.94
N PRO A 21 -1.26 -13.50 33.64
CA PRO A 21 -2.45 -13.57 32.81
C PRO A 21 -2.07 -14.17 31.45
N ALA A 22 -2.84 -15.15 31.00
CA ALA A 22 -2.72 -15.75 29.68
C ALA A 22 -2.68 -14.65 28.60
N PRO A 23 -1.91 -14.84 27.51
CA PRO A 23 -1.88 -13.86 26.43
C PRO A 23 -3.31 -13.63 25.94
N ALA A 24 -3.75 -12.38 26.03
CA ALA A 24 -5.02 -11.93 25.50
C ALA A 24 -5.13 -12.41 24.06
N GLN A 25 -6.05 -13.33 23.82
CA GLN A 25 -6.45 -13.69 22.47
C GLN A 25 -6.99 -12.40 21.85
N ASN A 26 -6.21 -11.83 20.95
CA ASN A 26 -6.57 -10.70 20.13
C ASN A 26 -7.75 -11.12 19.26
N THR A 27 -8.97 -11.02 19.81
CA THR A 27 -10.20 -11.03 19.04
C THR A 27 -10.13 -9.77 18.20
N LYS A 28 -9.60 -9.94 16.98
CA LYS A 28 -9.72 -8.97 15.90
C LYS A 28 -11.20 -8.55 15.87
N ASN A 29 -11.50 -7.39 16.45
CA ASN A 29 -12.78 -6.71 16.26
C ASN A 29 -12.76 -6.19 14.82
N THR A 30 -12.84 -7.14 13.88
CA THR A 30 -13.12 -6.86 12.49
C THR A 30 -14.57 -6.43 12.49
N MET A 31 -14.82 -5.12 12.53
CA MET A 31 -16.15 -4.60 12.22
C MET A 31 -16.60 -5.28 10.92
N PRO A 32 -17.75 -5.97 10.90
CA PRO A 32 -18.25 -6.54 9.67
C PRO A 32 -18.51 -5.38 8.71
N ARG A 33 -17.68 -5.28 7.65
CA ARG A 33 -17.93 -4.37 6.53
C ARG A 33 -19.41 -4.53 6.13
N LEU A 34 -20.08 -3.41 5.85
CA LEU A 34 -21.41 -3.36 5.24
C LEU A 34 -21.53 -4.50 4.22
N ARG A 35 -22.36 -5.47 4.59
CA ARG A 35 -22.31 -6.85 4.10
C ARG A 35 -22.34 -6.88 2.58
N ARG A 36 -21.37 -7.58 1.97
CA ARG A 36 -21.48 -8.04 0.58
C ARG A 36 -22.91 -8.56 0.36
N PRO A 37 -23.57 -8.21 -0.75
CA PRO A 37 -24.79 -8.91 -1.13
C PRO A 37 -24.48 -10.41 -1.11
N THR A 38 -25.27 -11.19 -0.37
CA THR A 38 -25.16 -12.66 -0.34
C THR A 38 -25.07 -13.19 -1.76
N ALA A 39 -24.35 -14.28 -2.03
CA ALA A 39 -24.06 -14.77 -3.39
C ALA A 39 -25.26 -14.80 -4.38
N HIS A 40 -26.48 -14.94 -3.86
CA HIS A 40 -27.74 -14.86 -4.60
C HIS A 40 -28.13 -13.44 -5.10
N LEU A 41 -27.67 -12.38 -4.44
CA LEU A 41 -27.90 -10.97 -4.77
C LEU A 41 -26.78 -10.36 -5.63
N ARG A 42 -25.77 -11.15 -6.03
CA ARG A 42 -24.75 -10.71 -6.99
C ARG A 42 -25.36 -10.71 -8.39
N ASN A 43 -25.09 -9.63 -9.14
CA ASN A 43 -25.29 -9.63 -10.59
C ASN A 43 -24.50 -10.83 -11.16
N PRO A 44 -25.03 -11.60 -12.13
CA PRO A 44 -24.37 -12.81 -12.64
C PRO A 44 -22.96 -12.55 -13.21
N ASP A 45 -22.66 -11.29 -13.56
CA ASP A 45 -21.34 -10.87 -14.06
C ASP A 45 -20.32 -10.52 -12.95
N ASN A 46 -20.75 -10.40 -11.69
CA ASN A 46 -19.88 -10.08 -10.56
C ASN A 46 -19.19 -11.35 -10.03
N THR A 47 -18.17 -11.78 -10.74
CA THR A 47 -17.30 -12.90 -10.33
C THR A 47 -16.39 -12.48 -9.16
N PRO A 48 -15.98 -13.41 -8.28
CA PRO A 48 -15.04 -13.12 -7.20
C PRO A 48 -13.69 -12.57 -7.72
N LEU A 49 -13.29 -12.96 -8.92
CA LEU A 49 -12.09 -12.44 -9.60
C LEU A 49 -12.26 -10.98 -10.05
N SER A 50 -13.45 -10.60 -10.53
CA SER A 50 -13.76 -9.22 -10.91
C SER A 50 -13.69 -8.28 -9.71
N GLU A 51 -14.24 -8.70 -8.56
CA GLU A 51 -14.15 -7.92 -7.32
C GLU A 51 -12.71 -7.81 -6.78
N ASP A 52 -11.90 -8.87 -6.88
CA ASP A 52 -10.50 -8.85 -6.47
C ASP A 52 -9.67 -7.88 -7.35
N ASN A 53 -9.83 -7.97 -8.67
CA ASN A 53 -9.17 -7.06 -9.61
C ASN A 53 -9.58 -5.60 -9.35
N ARG A 54 -10.85 -5.35 -9.02
CA ARG A 54 -11.32 -4.01 -8.64
C ARG A 54 -10.63 -3.49 -7.38
N ASP A 55 -10.54 -4.30 -6.33
CA ASP A 55 -9.94 -3.87 -5.07
C ASP A 55 -8.41 -3.62 -5.24
N ARG A 56 -7.72 -4.42 -6.06
CA ARG A 56 -6.33 -4.19 -6.46
C ARG A 56 -6.16 -2.90 -7.26
N LEU A 57 -7.06 -2.64 -8.21
CA LEU A 57 -7.06 -1.41 -9.00
C LEU A 57 -7.27 -0.19 -8.09
N MET A 58 -8.18 -0.27 -7.11
CA MET A 58 -8.38 0.79 -6.12
C MET A 58 -7.13 1.03 -5.26
N GLY A 59 -6.42 -0.02 -4.87
CA GLY A 59 -5.11 0.07 -4.22
C GLY A 59 -4.08 0.80 -5.08
N LEU A 60 -3.92 0.37 -6.33
CA LEU A 60 -2.98 0.94 -7.29
C LEU A 60 -3.26 2.43 -7.57
N LEU A 61 -4.51 2.80 -7.80
CA LEU A 61 -4.91 4.19 -8.03
C LEU A 61 -4.63 5.06 -6.80
N THR A 62 -4.90 4.54 -5.60
CA THR A 62 -4.63 5.26 -4.35
C THR A 62 -3.12 5.44 -4.13
N GLU A 63 -2.32 4.42 -4.45
CA GLU A 63 -0.86 4.52 -4.39
C GLU A 63 -0.32 5.57 -5.37
N ARG A 64 -0.77 5.53 -6.64
CA ARG A 64 -0.36 6.48 -7.66
C ARG A 64 -0.75 7.91 -7.26
N ALA A 65 -1.98 8.13 -6.80
CA ALA A 65 -2.45 9.43 -6.32
C ALA A 65 -1.61 9.96 -5.15
N THR A 66 -1.26 9.09 -4.20
CA THR A 66 -0.43 9.47 -3.04
C THR A 66 0.97 9.90 -3.48
N LYS A 67 1.61 9.17 -4.41
CA LYS A 67 2.92 9.54 -4.97
C LYS A 67 2.86 10.85 -5.75
N THR A 68 1.79 11.06 -6.54
CA THR A 68 1.58 12.33 -7.26
C THR A 68 1.48 13.49 -6.29
N LEU A 69 0.68 13.37 -5.23
CA LEU A 69 0.58 14.40 -4.20
C LEU A 69 1.93 14.66 -3.52
N LEU A 70 2.67 13.60 -3.21
CA LEU A 70 3.99 13.68 -2.59
C LEU A 70 4.97 14.46 -3.49
N MET A 71 4.96 14.22 -4.80
CA MET A 71 5.76 14.99 -5.77
C MET A 71 5.34 16.47 -5.83
N TYR A 72 4.05 16.79 -5.74
CA TYR A 72 3.63 18.21 -5.67
C TYR A 72 4.07 18.89 -4.37
N CYS A 73 4.17 18.13 -3.27
CA CYS A 73 4.61 18.67 -1.98
C CYS A 73 6.11 18.97 -1.95
N THR A 74 6.95 18.31 -2.76
CA THR A 74 8.40 18.61 -2.82
C THR A 74 8.71 20.02 -3.30
N GLU A 75 7.77 20.71 -3.95
CA GLU A 75 7.97 22.10 -4.39
C GLU A 75 7.12 23.09 -3.61
N THR A 76 5.94 22.68 -3.15
CA THR A 76 4.97 23.57 -2.52
C THR A 76 5.02 23.60 -1.00
N ASN A 77 5.34 22.47 -0.35
CA ASN A 77 5.27 22.32 1.10
C ASN A 77 6.12 21.13 1.58
N GLN A 78 7.36 21.41 1.98
CA GLN A 78 8.31 20.38 2.43
C GLN A 78 7.89 19.73 3.76
N ALA A 79 7.28 20.49 4.68
CA ALA A 79 6.82 19.95 5.96
C ALA A 79 5.74 18.87 5.73
N LEU A 80 4.78 19.14 4.84
CA LEU A 80 3.78 18.16 4.43
C LEU A 80 4.40 16.98 3.69
N PHE A 81 5.39 17.22 2.82
CA PHE A 81 6.13 16.15 2.17
C PHE A 81 6.78 15.20 3.18
N HIS A 82 7.56 15.73 4.12
CA HIS A 82 8.25 14.94 5.13
C HIS A 82 7.27 14.14 6.00
N TRP A 83 6.18 14.79 6.42
CA TRP A 83 5.14 14.12 7.19
C TRP A 83 4.46 12.99 6.41
N LEU A 84 4.00 13.27 5.19
CA LEU A 84 3.29 12.29 4.36
C LEU A 84 4.21 11.13 3.96
N HIS A 85 5.47 11.42 3.67
CA HIS A 85 6.48 10.43 3.37
C HIS A 85 6.75 9.51 4.58
N ALA A 86 6.84 10.07 5.80
CA ALA A 86 6.95 9.28 7.02
C ALA A 86 5.68 8.43 7.25
N TYR A 87 4.50 9.02 7.11
CA TYR A 87 3.22 8.33 7.23
C TYR A 87 3.09 7.15 6.26
N LEU A 88 3.50 7.33 5.00
CA LEU A 88 3.46 6.26 3.99
C LEU A 88 4.41 5.10 4.33
N ARG A 89 5.53 5.36 5.01
CA ARG A 89 6.45 4.30 5.47
C ARG A 89 5.88 3.52 6.65
N GLU A 90 5.16 4.18 7.55
CA GLU A 90 4.51 3.56 8.71
C GLU A 90 3.25 2.79 8.31
N HIS A 91 2.54 3.29 7.30
CA HIS A 91 1.30 2.74 6.78
C HIS A 91 1.39 2.49 5.26
N PRO A 92 2.16 1.49 4.82
CA PRO A 92 2.27 1.18 3.40
C PRO A 92 0.93 0.72 2.85
N ILE A 93 0.63 1.13 1.61
CA ILE A 93 -0.49 0.57 0.85
C ILE A 93 -0.06 -0.81 0.37
N PRO A 94 -0.70 -1.90 0.82
CA PRO A 94 -0.27 -3.24 0.43
C PRO A 94 -0.44 -3.44 -1.07
N ARG A 95 0.61 -3.91 -1.75
CA ARG A 95 0.58 -4.23 -3.19
C ARG A 95 0.24 -5.70 -3.45
N ASP A 96 0.76 -6.57 -2.59
CA ASP A 96 0.62 -8.01 -2.69
C ASP A 96 0.10 -8.55 -1.36
N GLY A 97 -0.82 -9.50 -1.39
CA GLY A 97 -1.38 -10.08 -0.17
C GLY A 97 -2.74 -10.71 -0.37
N SER A 98 -3.33 -11.12 0.75
CA SER A 98 -4.71 -11.58 0.80
C SER A 98 -5.64 -10.45 0.33
N TRP A 99 -6.60 -10.74 -0.55
CA TRP A 99 -7.67 -9.85 -1.05
C TRP A 99 -8.23 -8.79 -0.08
N GLU A 100 -8.26 -9.05 1.23
CA GLU A 100 -8.78 -8.11 2.24
C GLU A 100 -7.78 -7.00 2.62
N GLU A 101 -6.50 -7.21 2.33
CA GLU A 101 -5.35 -6.39 2.73
C GLU A 101 -4.93 -5.40 1.63
N VAL A 102 -5.19 -5.69 0.35
CA VAL A 102 -4.72 -4.90 -0.82
C VAL A 102 -5.57 -3.64 -1.09
N ASN A 103 -6.55 -3.33 -0.25
CA ASN A 103 -7.44 -2.20 -0.48
C ASN A 103 -6.85 -0.86 -0.01
N GLY A 104 -6.69 0.08 -0.95
CA GLY A 104 -6.28 1.47 -0.67
C GLY A 104 -7.25 2.27 0.21
N ASP A 105 -8.50 1.85 0.35
CA ASP A 105 -9.46 2.51 1.24
C ASP A 105 -9.09 2.35 2.72
N SER A 106 -8.39 1.28 3.11
CA SER A 106 -7.92 1.12 4.49
C SER A 106 -6.91 2.22 4.86
N PHE A 107 -6.01 2.55 3.92
CA PHE A 107 -5.06 3.65 4.05
C PHE A 107 -5.78 5.01 4.16
N LEU A 108 -6.75 5.28 3.28
CA LEU A 108 -7.53 6.52 3.33
C LEU A 108 -8.37 6.65 4.60
N ARG A 109 -8.95 5.54 5.10
CA ARG A 109 -9.64 5.52 6.39
C ARG A 109 -8.69 5.83 7.55
N GLY A 110 -7.44 5.38 7.47
CA GLY A 110 -6.39 5.76 8.42
C GLY A 110 -6.15 7.26 8.44
N LEU A 111 -6.03 7.89 7.28
CA LEU A 111 -5.85 9.35 7.17
C LEU A 111 -7.09 10.13 7.61
N LEU A 112 -8.29 9.69 7.23
CA LEU A 112 -9.54 10.36 7.59
C LEU A 112 -9.83 10.33 9.09
N ASN A 113 -9.40 9.26 9.76
CA ASN A 113 -9.51 9.13 11.21
C ASN A 113 -8.29 9.70 11.95
N GLY A 114 -7.25 10.14 11.23
CA GLY A 114 -6.03 10.69 11.79
C GLY A 114 -6.28 11.98 12.58
N ALA A 115 -5.60 12.13 13.70
CA ALA A 115 -5.55 13.38 14.45
C ALA A 115 -4.63 14.39 13.74
N GLN A 116 -4.85 15.67 13.99
CA GLN A 116 -3.97 16.72 13.47
C GLN A 116 -2.54 16.51 13.98
N ALA A 117 -1.57 16.69 13.09
CA ALA A 117 -0.16 16.55 13.38
C ALA A 117 0.51 17.93 13.29
N VAL A 118 1.35 18.25 14.26
CA VAL A 118 2.21 19.44 14.20
C VAL A 118 3.58 18.98 13.74
N VAL A 119 4.07 19.55 12.65
CA VAL A 119 5.30 19.12 11.99
C VAL A 119 6.18 20.32 11.71
N ARG A 120 7.49 20.11 11.84
CA ARG A 120 8.52 21.08 11.49
C ARG A 120 9.20 20.65 10.20
N GLU A 121 9.56 21.63 9.37
CA GLU A 121 10.13 21.42 8.05
C GLU A 121 11.50 20.71 8.11
N ASN A 122 12.32 21.02 9.12
CA ASN A 122 13.66 20.47 9.28
C ASN A 122 13.81 19.71 10.61
N PRO A 123 13.46 18.41 10.67
CA PRO A 123 13.62 17.62 11.89
C PRO A 123 15.08 17.30 12.25
N SER A 124 16.03 17.53 11.32
CA SER A 124 17.46 17.22 11.53
C SER A 124 18.28 18.39 12.10
N VAL A 125 17.71 19.60 12.17
CA VAL A 125 18.38 20.77 12.73
C VAL A 125 17.99 20.90 14.19
N GLU A 126 18.97 21.07 15.08
CA GLU A 126 18.74 21.29 16.51
C GLU A 126 17.79 22.47 16.73
N ASP A 127 16.91 22.36 17.73
CA ASP A 127 15.86 23.34 18.02
C ASP A 127 16.38 24.78 18.19
N LEU A 128 17.64 24.94 18.62
CA LEU A 128 18.27 26.25 18.81
C LEU A 128 18.61 26.97 17.50
N TYR A 129 18.78 26.23 16.41
CA TYR A 129 19.13 26.77 15.08
C TYR A 129 17.99 26.66 14.07
N ASN A 130 16.86 26.10 14.49
CA ASN A 130 15.71 25.86 13.65
C ASN A 130 14.75 27.06 13.70
N ASN A 131 14.93 28.02 12.79
CA ASN A 131 14.07 29.22 12.70
C ASN A 131 12.80 28.97 11.87
N THR A 132 12.37 27.72 11.71
CA THR A 132 11.20 27.36 10.88
C THR A 132 9.96 27.24 11.75
N ASP A 133 8.86 27.86 11.33
CA ASP A 133 7.60 27.82 12.06
C ASP A 133 6.99 26.40 12.08
N GLU A 134 6.30 26.08 13.18
CA GLU A 134 5.54 24.84 13.30
C GLU A 134 4.31 24.89 12.39
N GLN A 135 4.18 23.89 11.52
CA GLN A 135 3.04 23.77 10.63
C GLN A 135 2.07 22.72 11.15
N VAL A 136 0.80 23.13 11.27
CA VAL A 136 -0.30 22.21 11.59
C VAL A 136 -0.79 21.56 10.29
N ILE A 137 -0.70 20.24 10.24
CA ILE A 137 -1.17 19.41 9.14
C ILE A 137 -2.45 18.70 9.58
N ASP A 138 -3.50 18.81 8.77
CA ASP A 138 -4.74 18.05 8.95
C ASP A 138 -4.78 16.85 7.99
N PRO A 139 -4.60 15.60 8.48
CA PRO A 139 -4.61 14.40 7.65
C PRO A 139 -5.90 14.22 6.84
N ARG A 140 -7.03 14.77 7.32
CA ARG A 140 -8.30 14.71 6.60
C ARG A 140 -8.27 15.50 5.30
N GLN A 141 -7.63 16.67 5.30
CA GLN A 141 -7.47 17.47 4.09
C GLN A 141 -6.53 16.77 3.10
N VAL A 142 -5.48 16.11 3.60
CA VAL A 142 -4.58 15.29 2.79
C VAL A 142 -5.33 14.14 2.14
N ALA A 143 -6.16 13.42 2.91
CA ALA A 143 -7.01 12.34 2.38
C ALA A 143 -7.97 12.83 1.29
N GLN A 144 -8.60 14.00 1.50
CA GLN A 144 -9.49 14.60 0.50
C GLN A 144 -8.75 14.88 -0.82
N ARG A 145 -7.55 15.47 -0.75
CA ARG A 145 -6.73 15.72 -1.95
C ARG A 145 -6.35 14.42 -2.67
N ILE A 146 -5.99 13.38 -1.91
CA ILE A 146 -5.69 12.07 -2.50
C ILE A 146 -6.93 11.50 -3.20
N ILE A 147 -8.12 11.64 -2.62
CA ILE A 147 -9.38 11.18 -3.22
C ILE A 147 -9.66 11.91 -4.53
N GLU A 148 -9.45 13.22 -4.58
CA GLU A 148 -9.63 14.05 -5.78
C GLU A 148 -8.67 13.65 -6.90
N ILE A 149 -7.36 13.54 -6.59
CA ILE A 149 -6.33 13.09 -7.54
C ILE A 149 -6.63 11.66 -8.01
N ARG A 150 -7.05 10.78 -7.11
CA ARG A 150 -7.43 9.39 -7.43
C ARG A 150 -8.55 9.33 -8.45
N ALA A 151 -9.54 10.21 -8.37
CA ALA A 151 -10.64 10.28 -9.34
C ALA A 151 -10.16 10.77 -10.72
N GLN A 152 -9.24 11.73 -10.76
CA GLN A 152 -8.65 12.23 -12.02
C GLN A 152 -7.84 11.13 -12.73
N ILE A 153 -6.95 10.46 -11.98
CA ILE A 153 -6.14 9.36 -12.51
C ILE A 153 -7.02 8.20 -13.00
N ALA A 154 -8.12 7.90 -12.30
CA ALA A 154 -9.05 6.87 -12.73
C ALA A 154 -9.69 7.18 -14.10
N GLU A 155 -9.99 8.45 -14.37
CA GLU A 155 -10.55 8.87 -15.65
C GLU A 155 -9.51 8.85 -16.78
N GLU A 156 -8.26 9.21 -16.50
CA GLU A 156 -7.14 9.05 -17.44
C GLU A 156 -6.92 7.57 -17.77
N PHE A 157 -6.83 6.73 -16.73
CA PHE A 157 -6.60 5.30 -16.90
C PHE A 157 -7.72 4.61 -17.69
N ARG A 158 -8.95 5.08 -17.54
CA ARG A 158 -10.08 4.60 -18.35
C ARG A 158 -9.88 4.89 -19.84
N LYS A 159 -9.39 6.09 -20.19
CA LYS A 159 -9.09 6.45 -21.58
C LYS A 159 -7.94 5.63 -22.14
N ASP A 160 -6.87 5.44 -21.35
CA ASP A 160 -5.74 4.60 -21.74
C ASP A 160 -6.20 3.15 -22.05
N LEU A 161 -7.18 2.64 -21.30
CA LEU A 161 -7.74 1.31 -21.53
C LEU A 161 -8.56 1.20 -22.83
N ASP A 162 -9.09 2.31 -23.36
CA ASP A 162 -9.81 2.31 -24.64
C ASP A 162 -8.83 2.07 -25.81
N ASP A 163 -7.56 2.49 -25.68
CA ASP A 163 -6.52 2.38 -26.70
C ASP A 163 -5.91 0.97 -26.80
N VAL A 164 -6.12 0.10 -25.79
CA VAL A 164 -5.59 -1.28 -25.73
C VAL A 164 -5.96 -2.10 -26.97
N LYS A 165 -7.14 -1.86 -27.57
CA LYS A 165 -7.54 -2.55 -28.80
C LYS A 165 -6.64 -2.18 -29.97
N GLU A 166 -6.30 -0.91 -30.11
CA GLU A 166 -5.42 -0.43 -31.17
C GLU A 166 -3.98 -0.91 -30.92
N GLU A 167 -3.47 -0.81 -29.70
CA GLU A 167 -2.15 -1.33 -29.33
C GLU A 167 -2.00 -2.82 -29.65
N ASN A 168 -3.03 -3.63 -29.40
CA ASN A 168 -3.04 -5.05 -29.75
C ASN A 168 -2.97 -5.28 -31.28
N GLN A 169 -3.56 -4.40 -32.09
CA GLN A 169 -3.48 -4.48 -33.55
C GLN A 169 -2.08 -4.12 -34.04
N TRP A 170 -1.48 -3.07 -33.49
CA TRP A 170 -0.11 -2.68 -33.79
C TRP A 170 0.88 -3.79 -33.43
N LEU A 171 0.75 -4.39 -32.25
CA LEU A 171 1.58 -5.51 -31.81
C LEU A 171 1.45 -6.71 -32.77
N LEU A 172 0.22 -7.05 -33.19
CA LEU A 172 0.00 -8.13 -34.14
C LEU A 172 0.69 -7.83 -35.48
N MET A 173 0.53 -6.61 -36.00
CA MET A 173 1.17 -6.19 -37.25
C MET A 173 2.70 -6.26 -37.15
N GLU A 174 3.29 -5.75 -36.07
CA GLU A 174 4.73 -5.78 -35.82
C GLU A 174 5.27 -7.22 -35.85
N VAL A 175 4.62 -8.14 -35.13
CA VAL A 175 5.03 -9.54 -35.07
C VAL A 175 4.90 -10.23 -36.44
N LEU A 176 3.84 -9.96 -37.19
CA LEU A 176 3.69 -10.49 -38.54
C LEU A 176 4.79 -9.98 -39.47
N MET A 177 5.09 -8.67 -39.44
CA MET A 177 6.15 -8.09 -40.26
C MET A 177 7.51 -8.69 -39.88
N ALA A 178 7.81 -8.84 -38.59
CA ALA A 178 9.04 -9.47 -38.13
C ALA A 178 9.15 -10.94 -38.61
N SER A 179 8.05 -11.69 -38.56
CA SER A 179 8.01 -13.08 -39.05
C SER A 179 8.24 -13.17 -40.56
N LEU A 180 7.68 -12.25 -41.36
CA LEU A 180 7.89 -12.24 -42.81
C LEU A 180 9.34 -11.92 -43.17
N HIS A 181 9.95 -10.90 -42.54
CA HIS A 181 11.37 -10.59 -42.74
C HIS A 181 12.28 -11.76 -42.32
N SER A 182 11.89 -12.53 -41.30
CA SER A 182 12.63 -13.73 -40.91
C SER A 182 12.53 -14.86 -41.93
N MET A 183 11.44 -14.94 -42.71
CA MET A 183 11.30 -15.94 -43.78
C MET A 183 12.11 -15.55 -45.01
N ASP A 184 12.10 -14.26 -45.39
CA ASP A 184 12.90 -13.74 -46.51
C ASP A 184 14.41 -13.93 -46.28
N PHE A 185 14.88 -13.90 -45.02
CA PHE A 185 16.29 -14.14 -44.70
C PHE A 185 16.69 -15.62 -44.72
N MET A 186 15.72 -16.55 -44.62
CA MET A 186 15.97 -18.00 -44.59
C MET A 186 16.01 -18.64 -45.99
N GLU A 187 15.53 -17.96 -47.03
CA GLU A 187 15.61 -18.41 -48.42
C GLU A 187 17.01 -18.20 -49.08
N CYS A 188 17.99 -17.59 -48.38
CA CYS A 188 19.32 -17.29 -48.93
C CYS A 188 20.47 -18.25 -48.52
N THR A 189 20.21 -19.41 -47.92
CA THR A 189 21.30 -20.34 -47.50
C THR A 189 21.45 -21.62 -48.33
N ASP A 190 20.66 -21.82 -49.38
CA ASP A 190 20.70 -23.05 -50.19
C ASP A 190 21.19 -22.81 -51.64
N ASP A 191 22.21 -21.95 -51.83
CA ASP A 191 23.10 -22.07 -52.99
C ASP A 191 24.24 -23.04 -52.65
N ASP A 192 23.89 -24.29 -52.91
CA ASP A 192 24.67 -25.49 -53.07
C ASP A 192 26.09 -25.23 -53.63
N CYS A 193 27.07 -25.71 -52.87
CA CYS A 193 28.44 -25.98 -53.26
C CYS A 193 28.47 -27.06 -54.36
N GLY A 194 28.09 -26.72 -55.59
CA GLY A 194 28.19 -27.58 -56.76
C GLY A 194 29.59 -27.60 -57.36
N VAL A 195 30.43 -28.51 -56.88
CA VAL A 195 31.69 -28.96 -57.51
C VAL A 195 31.46 -29.24 -59.00
N ASN A 196 32.25 -28.63 -59.89
CA ASN A 196 32.44 -29.13 -61.25
C ASN A 196 33.94 -29.05 -61.64
N ASN A 197 34.44 -30.21 -62.06
CA ASN A 197 35.81 -30.58 -62.46
C ASN A 197 36.51 -29.59 -63.39
#